data_AF-A0A536ZNX9-F1
#
_entry.id   AF-A0A536ZNX9-F1
#
_cell.length_a   1.000
_cell.length_b   1.000
_cell.length_c   1.000
_cell.angle_alpha   90.00
_cell.angle_beta   90.00
_cell.angle_gamma   90.00
#
_symmetry.space_group_name_H-M   'P 1'
#
loop_
_entity.id
_entity.type
_entity.pdbx_description
1 polymer ?
#
loop_
_entity_poly.entity_id
_entity_poly.type
_entity_poly.pdbx_seq_one_letter_code
_entity_poly.pdbx_strand_id
1 'polypeptide(L)' 'MDQRTRYAQALSQAEQTLGGRAQLAAFFRVPAEKIAAWLSGEEIPPLEVFLGSLDVIADGPYAGFGRPIRVAVIRQR' A
#
# COMPACT_ATOMS: atom_id res chain seq x y z
N MET A 1 8.80 -14.00 -10.84
CA MET A 1 7.90 -12.85 -10.61
C MET A 1 8.73 -11.75 -9.97
N ASP A 2 8.92 -10.64 -10.66
CA ASP A 2 9.88 -9.60 -10.23
C ASP A 2 9.37 -8.85 -9.00
N GLN A 3 10.29 -8.36 -8.16
CA GLN A 3 9.94 -7.64 -6.93
C GLN A 3 9.06 -6.42 -7.23
N ARG A 4 9.37 -5.68 -8.29
CA ARG A 4 8.59 -4.55 -8.79
C ARG A 4 7.14 -4.95 -9.07
N THR A 5 6.92 -6.06 -9.79
CA THR A 5 5.59 -6.55 -10.13
C THR A 5 4.80 -6.95 -8.89
N ARG A 6 5.43 -7.62 -7.93
CA ARG A 6 4.79 -8.01 -6.66
C ARG A 6 4.37 -6.78 -5.85
N TYR A 7 5.20 -5.73 -5.83
CA TYR A 7 4.89 -4.52 -5.09
C TYR A 7 3.77 -3.73 -5.74
N ALA A 8 3.80 -3.57 -7.07
CA ALA A 8 2.74 -2.92 -7.82
C ALA A 8 1.39 -3.65 -7.66
N GLN A 9 1.40 -4.99 -7.64
CA GLN A 9 0.19 -5.77 -7.38
C GLN A 9 -0.39 -5.54 -5.99
N ALA A 10 0.46 -5.51 -4.96
CA ALA A 10 0.00 -5.21 -3.60
C ALA A 10 -0.57 -3.78 -3.50
N LEU A 11 0.07 -2.78 -4.11
CA LEU A 11 -0.48 -1.42 -4.15
C LEU A 11 -1.82 -1.38 -4.90
N SER A 12 -1.95 -2.10 -6.01
CA SER A 12 -3.20 -2.13 -6.80
C SER A 12 -4.35 -2.76 -6.00
N GLN A 13 -4.07 -3.79 -5.20
CA GLN A 13 -5.09 -4.36 -4.31
C GLN A 13 -5.43 -3.40 -3.16
N ALA A 14 -4.44 -2.77 -2.53
CA ALA A 14 -4.69 -1.76 -1.50
C ALA A 14 -5.49 -0.56 -2.03
N GLU A 15 -5.27 -0.14 -3.29
CA GLU A 15 -6.06 0.89 -3.98
C GLU A 15 -7.55 0.49 -4.02
N GLN A 16 -7.84 -0.75 -4.38
CA GLN A 16 -9.20 -1.28 -4.43
C GLN A 16 -9.82 -1.39 -3.02
N THR A 17 -9.03 -1.77 -2.01
CA THR A 17 -9.49 -1.90 -0.61
C THR A 17 -9.84 -0.56 0.01
N LEU A 18 -9.05 0.49 -0.22
CA LEU A 18 -9.28 1.84 0.34
C LEU A 18 -10.32 2.67 -0.45
N GLY A 19 -10.79 2.17 -1.59
CA GLY A 19 -11.78 2.87 -2.43
C GLY A 19 -11.17 3.84 -3.44
N GLY A 20 -9.88 3.69 -3.77
CA GLY A 20 -9.25 4.38 -4.89
C GLY A 20 -7.88 4.98 -4.61
N ARG A 21 -7.25 5.49 -5.67
CA ARG A 21 -5.91 6.08 -5.65
C ARG A 21 -5.77 7.28 -4.73
N ALA A 22 -6.78 8.14 -4.65
CA ALA A 22 -6.73 9.36 -3.83
C ALA A 22 -6.67 9.02 -2.33
N GLN A 23 -7.43 8.01 -1.90
CA GLN A 23 -7.45 7.51 -0.52
C GLN A 23 -6.14 6.83 -0.17
N LEU A 24 -5.58 6.04 -1.10
CA LEU A 24 -4.27 5.41 -0.93
C LEU A 24 -3.14 6.46 -0.84
N ALA A 25 -3.18 7.48 -1.69
CA ALA A 25 -2.23 8.60 -1.66
C ALA A 25 -2.31 9.38 -0.32
N ALA A 26 -3.52 9.63 0.17
CA ALA A 26 -3.75 10.26 1.47
C ALA A 26 -3.25 9.38 2.64
N PHE A 27 -3.48 8.07 2.58
CA PHE A 27 -3.01 7.11 3.58
C PHE A 27 -1.48 7.12 3.71
N PHE A 28 -0.77 7.09 2.58
CA PHE A 28 0.69 7.13 2.56
C PHE A 28 1.27 8.55 2.65
N ARG A 29 0.43 9.60 2.63
CA ARG A 29 0.84 11.01 2.61
C ARG A 29 1.80 11.34 1.46
N VAL A 30 1.52 10.81 0.28
CA VAL A 30 2.30 11.05 -0.94
C VAL A 30 1.40 11.59 -2.06
N PRO A 31 1.96 12.29 -3.06
CA PRO A 31 1.20 12.70 -4.24
C PRO A 31 0.62 11.50 -5.01
N ALA A 32 -0.56 11.66 -5.60
CA ALA A 32 -1.21 10.60 -6.39
C ALA A 32 -0.38 10.19 -7.62
N GLU A 33 0.44 11.11 -8.14
CA GLU A 33 1.40 10.89 -9.23
C GLU A 33 2.45 9.84 -8.86
N LYS A 34 2.94 9.85 -7.60
CA LYS A 34 3.89 8.83 -7.12
C LYS A 34 3.26 7.46 -7.07
N ILE A 35 2.01 7.37 -6.61
CA ILE A 35 1.25 6.12 -6.64
C ILE A 35 1.10 5.61 -8.09
N ALA A 36 0.78 6.51 -9.03
CA ALA A 36 0.66 6.15 -10.44
C ALA A 36 1.99 5.64 -11.03
N ALA A 37 3.12 6.28 -10.73
CA ALA A 37 4.45 5.86 -11.17
C ALA A 37 4.86 4.48 -10.60
N TRP A 38 4.46 4.17 -9.36
CA TRP A 38 4.70 2.85 -8.76
C TRP A 38 3.82 1.76 -9.37
N LEU A 39 2.57 2.09 -9.69
CA LEU A 39 1.63 1.16 -10.32
C LEU A 39 1.96 0.89 -11.79
N SER A 40 2.48 1.89 -12.51
CA SER A 40 2.97 1.73 -13.90
C SER A 40 4.28 0.95 -13.97
N GLY A 41 4.98 0.79 -12.84
CA GLY A 41 6.30 0.16 -12.77
C GLY A 41 7.44 1.08 -13.23
N GLU A 42 7.16 2.36 -13.49
CA GLU A 42 8.15 3.39 -13.80
C GLU A 42 9.11 3.59 -12.61
N GLU A 43 8.57 3.56 -11.39
CA GLU A 43 9.34 3.61 -10.16
C GLU A 43 9.11 2.36 -9.29
N ILE A 44 10.09 2.02 -8.44
CA ILE A 44 9.92 0.98 -7.43
C ILE A 44 9.40 1.65 -6.14
N PRO A 45 8.22 1.26 -5.62
CA PRO A 45 7.74 1.80 -4.36
C PRO A 45 8.68 1.40 -3.21
N PRO A 46 8.89 2.29 -2.22
CA PRO A 46 9.65 1.97 -1.01
C PRO A 46 9.09 0.74 -0.28
N LEU A 47 9.95 0.03 0.45
CA LEU A 47 9.53 -1.14 1.24
C LEU A 47 8.41 -0.81 2.23
N GLU A 48 8.47 0.35 2.88
CA GLU A 48 7.44 0.79 3.84
C GLU A 48 6.06 0.95 3.20
N VAL A 49 6.00 1.44 1.95
CA VAL A 49 4.76 1.58 1.19
C VAL A 49 4.20 0.20 0.83
N PHE A 50 5.06 -0.73 0.44
CA PHE A 50 4.66 -2.11 0.18
C PHE A 50 4.09 -2.76 1.45
N LEU A 51 4.78 -2.66 2.58
CA LEU A 51 4.34 -3.23 3.85
C LEU A 51 3.02 -2.61 4.32
N GLY A 52 2.86 -1.29 4.26
CA GLY A 52 1.60 -0.64 4.60
C GLY A 52 0.46 -1.00 3.66
N SER A 53 0.75 -1.34 2.39
CA SER A 53 -0.28 -1.84 1.45
C SER A 53 -0.79 -3.21 1.89
N LEU A 54 0.06 -4.06 2.44
CA LEU A 54 -0.35 -5.34 3.02
C LEU A 54 -1.22 -5.15 4.27
N ASP A 55 -0.86 -4.18 5.12
CA ASP A 55 -1.66 -3.84 6.30
C ASP A 55 -3.07 -3.37 5.89
N VAL A 56 -3.17 -2.51 4.87
CA VAL A 56 -4.47 -2.07 4.30
C VAL A 56 -5.29 -3.26 3.79
N ILE A 57 -4.68 -4.15 3.03
CA ILE A 57 -5.37 -5.34 2.48
C ILE A 57 -5.86 -6.24 3.63
N ALA A 58 -5.05 -6.40 4.68
CA ALA A 58 -5.37 -7.24 5.82
C ALA A 58 -6.47 -6.65 6.72
N ASP A 59 -6.49 -5.32 6.88
CA ASP A 59 -7.56 -4.60 7.57
C ASP A 59 -8.90 -4.70 6.80
N GLY A 60 -8.84 -4.76 5.47
CA GLY A 60 -10.00 -4.90 4.60
C GLY A 60 -10.86 -3.63 4.50
N PRO A 61 -11.87 -3.61 3.62
CA PRO A 61 -12.69 -2.42 3.34
C PRO A 61 -13.63 -2.02 4.51
N TYR A 62 -13.65 -2.83 5.58
CA TYR A 62 -14.53 -2.68 6.74
C TYR A 62 -13.77 -2.60 8.06
N ALA A 63 -12.49 -2.20 8.06
CA ALA A 63 -11.77 -1.90 9.29
C ALA A 63 -12.45 -0.73 10.02
N GLY A 64 -13.48 -1.06 10.80
CA GLY A 64 -14.07 -0.17 11.79
C GLY A 64 -13.01 0.22 12.82
N PHE A 65 -13.28 1.29 13.56
CA PHE A 65 -12.42 1.99 14.53
C PHE A 65 -11.76 1.15 15.67
N GLY A 66 -11.68 -0.18 15.56
CA GLY A 66 -10.83 -1.05 16.35
C GLY A 66 -9.40 -1.10 15.78
N ARG A 67 -8.41 -1.34 16.64
CA ARG A 67 -6.97 -1.28 16.32
C ARG A 67 -6.64 -1.88 14.93
N PRO A 68 -5.94 -1.13 14.04
CA PRO A 68 -5.55 -1.64 12.74
C PRO A 68 -4.65 -2.88 12.89
N ILE A 69 -4.94 -3.92 12.13
CA ILE A 69 -4.17 -5.16 12.06
C ILE A 69 -2.85 -4.82 11.38
N ARG A 70 -1.75 -4.87 12.14
CA ARG A 70 -0.40 -4.76 11.58
C ARG A 70 0.15 -6.14 11.28
N VAL A 71 0.33 -6.42 10.00
CA VAL A 71 0.95 -7.65 9.51
C VAL A 71 2.46 -7.45 9.34
N ALA A 72 2.90 -6.21 9.07
CA ALA A 72 4.31 -5.90 8.91
C ALA A 72 4.90 -5.14 10.12
N VAL A 73 5.98 -5.68 10.71
CA VAL A 73 6.78 -4.98 11.73
C VAL A 73 8.26 -5.07 11.36
N ILE A 74 8.89 -3.92 11.08
CA ILE A 74 10.34 -3.83 11.01
C ILE A 74 10.86 -3.77 12.44
N ARG A 75 11.53 -4.83 12.90
CA ARG A 75 12.29 -4.79 14.16
C ARG A 75 13.54 -3.96 13.91
N GLN A 76 13.59 -2.74 14.47
CA GLN A 76 14.86 -2.01 14.59
C GLN A 76 15.76 -2.77 15.56
N ARG A 77 17.01 -3.00 15.16
CA ARG A 77 18.03 -3.68 15.94
C ARG A 77 18.97 -2.67 16.56
#